data_AF-A0A959WR41-F1
#
_entry.id   AF-A0A959WR41-F1
#
_cell.length_a   1.000
_cell.length_b   1.000
_cell.length_c   1.000
_cell.angle_alpha   90.00
_cell.angle_beta   90.00
_cell.angle_gamma   90.00
#
_symmetry.space_group_name_H-M   'P 1'
#
loop_
_entity.id
_entity.type
_entity.pdbx_description
1 polymer ?
#
loop_
_entity_poly.entity_id
_entity_poly.type
_entity_poly.pdbx_seq_one_letter_code
_entity_poly.pdbx_strand_id
1 'polypeptide(L)'
;MDMYVIRRREAWQTPAELEAAAERSASVAEADFPDRISWIRSYVVEESDGGLGTICIYQASDADTVRSHADAVGMPADEVLPIADTVIVRPDPQADAA
;
A
#
# COMPACT_ATOMS: atom_id res chain seq x y z
N MET A 1 2.10 1.88 17.18
CA MET A 1 1.64 1.58 15.80
C MET A 1 2.17 0.23 15.42
N ASP A 2 1.38 -0.53 14.70
CA ASP A 2 1.71 -1.86 14.21
C ASP A 2 1.87 -1.84 12.69
N MET A 3 2.49 -2.89 12.17
CA MET A 3 2.73 -3.05 10.74
C MET A 3 1.62 -3.90 10.11
N TYR A 4 1.13 -3.48 8.95
CA TYR A 4 0.07 -4.14 8.22
C TYR A 4 0.48 -4.36 6.78
N VAL A 5 0.15 -5.53 6.24
CA VAL A 5 0.21 -5.80 4.80
C VAL A 5 -1.18 -5.69 4.22
N ILE A 6 -1.29 -5.00 3.09
CA ILE A 6 -2.52 -4.92 2.29
C ILE A 6 -2.26 -5.58 0.95
N ARG A 7 -3.06 -6.59 0.60
CA ARG A 7 -3.11 -7.12 -0.77
C ARG A 7 -4.26 -6.46 -1.52
N ARG A 8 -3.97 -5.92 -2.70
CA ARG A 8 -4.96 -5.35 -3.63
C ARG A 8 -4.83 -6.06 -4.96
N ARG A 9 -5.79 -6.94 -5.30
CA ARG A 9 -5.74 -7.73 -6.54
C ARG A 9 -6.44 -6.98 -7.67
N GLU A 10 -5.89 -7.08 -8.87
CA GLU A 10 -6.55 -6.62 -10.12
C GLU A 10 -7.05 -5.16 -10.02
N ALA A 11 -6.32 -4.32 -9.27
CA ALA A 11 -6.82 -3.02 -8.81
C ALA A 11 -6.55 -1.87 -9.80
N TRP A 12 -5.58 -2.03 -10.70
CA TRP A 12 -5.23 -1.01 -11.69
C TRP A 12 -4.99 -1.62 -13.06
N GLN A 13 -5.32 -0.88 -14.11
CA GLN A 13 -5.07 -1.28 -15.50
C GLN A 13 -3.77 -0.70 -16.04
N THR A 14 -3.28 0.39 -15.45
CA THR A 14 -2.04 1.04 -15.88
C THR A 14 -1.18 1.52 -14.70
N PRO A 15 0.16 1.66 -14.89
CA PRO A 15 1.03 2.23 -13.86
C PRO A 15 0.64 3.66 -13.45
N ALA A 16 0.10 4.47 -14.37
CA ALA A 16 -0.30 5.84 -14.09
C ALA A 16 -1.51 5.92 -13.14
N GLU A 17 -2.45 4.97 -13.23
CA GLU A 17 -3.56 4.88 -12.27
C GLU A 17 -3.07 4.56 -10.86
N LEU A 18 -2.07 3.68 -10.75
CA LEU A 18 -1.44 3.35 -9.48
C LEU A 18 -0.70 4.56 -8.89
N GLU A 19 0.05 5.30 -9.71
CA GLU A 19 0.76 6.51 -9.28
C GLU A 19 -0.22 7.58 -8.75
N ALA A 20 -1.29 7.86 -9.49
CA ALA A 20 -2.33 8.79 -9.05
C ALA A 20 -3.02 8.33 -7.75
N ALA A 21 -3.23 7.02 -7.58
CA ALA A 21 -3.76 6.46 -6.34
C ALA A 21 -2.79 6.62 -5.17
N ALA A 22 -1.48 6.48 -5.40
CA ALA A 22 -0.44 6.68 -4.40
C ALA A 22 -0.36 8.14 -3.94
N GLU A 23 -0.41 9.10 -4.86
CA GLU A 23 -0.45 10.54 -4.54
C GLU A 23 -1.68 10.89 -3.69
N ARG A 24 -2.87 10.46 -4.15
CA ARG A 24 -4.12 10.67 -3.40
C ARG A 24 -4.06 10.04 -2.02
N SER A 25 -3.49 8.85 -1.91
CA SER A 25 -3.30 8.15 -0.64
C SER A 25 -2.48 8.92 0.36
N ALA A 26 -1.38 9.53 -0.09
CA ALA A 26 -0.51 10.34 0.75
C ALA A 26 -1.25 11.59 1.25
N SER A 27 -1.95 12.30 0.36
CA SER A 27 -2.72 13.49 0.75
C SER A 27 -3.82 13.18 1.76
N VAL A 28 -4.57 12.07 1.57
CA VAL A 28 -5.62 11.67 2.53
C VAL A 28 -5.03 11.23 3.87
N ALA A 29 -3.87 10.54 3.87
CA ALA A 29 -3.20 10.17 5.10
C ALA A 29 -2.80 11.40 5.92
N GLU A 30 -2.24 12.43 5.28
CA GLU A 30 -1.83 13.67 5.93
C GLU A 30 -3.03 14.50 6.43
N ALA A 31 -4.08 14.61 5.64
CA ALA A 31 -5.24 15.44 5.97
C ALA A 31 -6.17 14.82 7.02
N ASP A 32 -6.52 13.54 6.84
CA ASP A 32 -7.65 12.91 7.57
C ASP A 32 -7.16 11.92 8.63
N PHE A 33 -5.92 11.44 8.52
CA PHE A 33 -5.33 10.43 9.42
C PHE A 33 -3.93 10.85 9.95
N PRO A 34 -3.73 12.11 10.36
CA PRO A 34 -2.43 12.60 10.80
C PRO A 34 -1.91 11.74 11.96
N ASP A 35 -0.65 11.32 11.87
CA ASP A 35 0.01 10.47 12.87
C ASP A 35 -0.73 9.16 13.18
N ARG A 36 -1.58 8.66 12.28
CA ARG A 36 -2.33 7.41 12.47
C ARG A 36 -2.00 6.34 11.45
N ILE A 37 -1.53 6.72 10.27
CA ILE A 37 -1.17 5.80 9.20
C ILE A 37 0.00 6.35 8.37
N SER A 38 0.86 5.47 7.89
CA SER A 38 1.95 5.80 6.98
C SER A 38 2.15 4.67 5.99
N TRP A 39 2.20 5.00 4.71
CA TRP A 39 2.54 4.05 3.66
C TRP A 39 4.07 3.91 3.60
N ILE A 40 4.58 2.72 3.90
CA ILE A 40 6.02 2.45 4.02
C ILE A 40 6.62 2.05 2.68
N ARG A 41 6.00 1.09 1.98
CA ARG A 41 6.43 0.62 0.65
C ARG A 41 5.36 -0.21 -0.05
N SER A 42 5.56 -0.46 -1.33
CA SER A 42 4.73 -1.37 -2.13
C SER A 42 5.56 -2.20 -3.08
N TYR A 43 5.13 -3.46 -3.26
CA TYR A 43 5.51 -4.27 -4.41
C TYR A 43 4.34 -4.26 -5.38
N VAL A 44 4.60 -3.82 -6.61
CA VAL A 44 3.65 -3.90 -7.72
C VAL A 44 3.81 -5.27 -8.36
N VAL A 45 2.68 -5.94 -8.63
CA VAL A 45 2.66 -7.28 -9.21
C VAL A 45 1.79 -7.29 -10.46
N GLU A 46 2.21 -8.05 -11.47
CA GLU A 46 1.37 -8.39 -12.62
C GLU A 46 0.33 -9.42 -12.18
N GLU A 47 -0.93 -9.18 -12.56
CA GLU A 47 -2.04 -10.08 -12.26
C GLU A 47 -2.37 -10.94 -13.49
N SER A 48 -3.10 -12.03 -13.27
CA SER A 48 -3.43 -13.00 -14.33
C SER A 48 -4.32 -12.44 -15.43
N ASP A 49 -5.04 -11.35 -15.16
CA ASP A 49 -5.91 -10.65 -16.11
C ASP A 49 -5.15 -9.62 -16.98
N GLY A 50 -3.85 -9.45 -16.76
CA GLY A 50 -3.02 -8.44 -17.41
C GLY A 50 -3.06 -7.06 -16.74
N GLY A 51 -3.80 -6.93 -15.64
CA GLY A 51 -3.78 -5.75 -14.78
C GLY A 51 -2.63 -5.77 -13.78
N LEU A 52 -2.65 -4.79 -12.89
CA LEU A 52 -1.71 -4.61 -11.81
C LEU A 52 -2.41 -4.75 -10.46
N GLY A 53 -1.73 -5.42 -9.56
CA GLY A 53 -2.05 -5.43 -8.14
C GLY A 53 -0.87 -4.96 -7.31
N THR A 54 -1.09 -4.88 -6.01
CA THR A 54 -0.03 -4.50 -5.07
C THR A 54 -0.06 -5.31 -3.78
N ILE A 55 1.12 -5.40 -3.18
CA ILE A 55 1.35 -5.80 -1.79
C ILE A 55 1.95 -4.58 -1.09
N CYS A 56 1.15 -3.90 -0.29
CA CYS A 56 1.53 -2.66 0.36
C CYS A 56 1.80 -2.86 1.84
N ILE A 57 2.85 -2.21 2.35
CA ILE A 57 3.21 -2.22 3.75
C ILE A 57 2.87 -0.88 4.35
N TYR A 58 2.04 -0.90 5.39
CA TYR A 58 1.65 0.29 6.15
C TYR A 58 2.06 0.14 7.61
N GLN A 59 2.38 1.27 8.22
CA GLN A 59 2.37 1.42 9.67
C GLN A 59 1.07 2.11 10.05
N ALA A 60 0.33 1.59 11.03
CA ALA A 60 -0.93 2.20 11.46
C ALA A 60 -1.20 2.01 12.96
N SER A 61 -2.13 2.82 13.49
CA SER A 61 -2.60 2.67 14.87
C SER A 61 -3.34 1.35 15.12
N ASP A 62 -4.16 0.91 14.16
CA ASP A 62 -4.90 -0.36 14.19
C ASP A 62 -5.34 -0.76 12.76
N ALA A 63 -5.85 -1.98 12.59
CA ALA A 63 -6.32 -2.48 11.30
C ALA A 63 -7.54 -1.71 10.74
N ASP A 64 -8.37 -1.14 11.62
CA ASP A 64 -9.57 -0.38 11.20
C ASP A 64 -9.19 0.98 10.61
N THR A 65 -8.12 1.59 11.10
CA THR A 65 -7.51 2.78 10.52
C THR A 65 -7.03 2.51 9.10
N VAL A 66 -6.43 1.35 8.85
CA VAL A 66 -6.00 0.95 7.51
C VAL A 66 -7.18 0.83 6.54
N ARG A 67 -8.27 0.19 6.98
CA ARG A 67 -9.48 0.06 6.16
C ARG A 67 -10.14 1.42 5.91
N SER A 68 -10.30 2.21 6.96
CA SER A 68 -10.91 3.56 6.87
C SER A 68 -10.13 4.48 5.93
N HIS A 69 -8.80 4.40 5.96
CA HIS A 69 -7.94 5.15 5.04
C HIS A 69 -8.11 4.66 3.60
N ALA A 70 -8.10 3.35 3.36
CA ALA A 70 -8.32 2.80 2.01
C ALA A 70 -9.69 3.23 1.45
N ASP A 71 -10.75 3.18 2.26
CA ASP A 71 -12.10 3.62 1.90
C ASP A 71 -12.14 5.12 1.56
N ALA A 72 -11.50 5.96 2.37
CA ALA A 72 -11.43 7.41 2.13
C ALA A 72 -10.69 7.75 0.83
N VAL A 73 -9.66 6.97 0.49
CA VAL A 73 -8.93 7.12 -0.77
C VAL A 73 -9.74 6.58 -1.96
N GLY A 74 -10.64 5.62 -1.73
CA GLY A 74 -11.38 4.91 -2.78
C GLY A 74 -10.57 3.77 -3.39
N MET A 75 -9.69 3.15 -2.59
CA MET A 75 -8.90 2.00 -3.01
C MET A 75 -9.39 0.72 -2.33
N PRO A 76 -9.29 -0.44 -3.01
CA PRO A 76 -9.60 -1.71 -2.38
C PRO A 76 -8.64 -2.01 -1.21
N ALA A 77 -9.11 -2.78 -0.25
CA ALA A 77 -8.31 -3.32 0.85
C ALA A 77 -8.71 -4.79 1.09
N ASP A 78 -8.61 -5.59 0.03
CA ASP A 78 -9.16 -6.95 -0.05
C ASP A 78 -8.70 -7.84 1.11
N GLU A 79 -7.44 -7.68 1.51
CA GLU A 79 -6.84 -8.41 2.61
C GLU A 79 -5.92 -7.48 3.40
N VAL A 80 -6.24 -7.28 4.69
CA VAL A 80 -5.45 -6.49 5.63
C VAL A 80 -5.02 -7.40 6.77
N LEU A 81 -3.72 -7.70 6.84
CA LEU A 81 -3.16 -8.62 7.84
C LEU A 81 -2.10 -7.92 8.70
N PRO A 82 -2.08 -8.16 10.02
CA PRO A 82 -0.98 -7.72 10.87
C PRO A 82 0.30 -8.47 10.48
N ILE A 83 1.41 -7.72 10.37
CA ILE A 83 2.74 -8.28 10.12
C ILE A 83 3.36 -8.64 11.46
N ALA A 84 3.63 -9.92 11.67
CA ALA A 84 4.27 -10.40 12.89
C ALA A 84 5.78 -10.09 12.96
N ASP A 85 6.47 -10.17 11.82
CA ASP A 85 7.91 -9.89 11.72
C ASP A 85 8.30 -9.58 10.25
N THR A 86 9.47 -8.94 10.04
CA THR A 86 10.05 -8.69 8.72
C THR A 86 11.46 -9.26 8.64
N VAL A 87 11.64 -10.31 7.82
CA VAL A 87 12.96 -10.90 7.57
C VAL A 87 13.52 -10.33 6.26
N ILE A 88 14.60 -9.55 6.36
CA ILE A 88 15.33 -9.00 5.20
C ILE A 88 16.62 -9.79 5.00
N VAL A 89 16.67 -10.66 3.99
CA VAL A 89 17.89 -11.41 3.64
C VAL A 89 18.86 -10.55 2.84
N ARG A 90 18.33 -9.73 1.93
CA ARG A 90 19.06 -8.73 1.13
C ARG A 90 18.15 -7.52 0.92
N PRO A 91 18.70 -6.29 0.87
CA PRO A 91 17.92 -5.11 0.54
C PRO A 91 17.39 -5.20 -0.90
N ASP A 92 16.33 -4.44 -1.18
CA ASP A 92 15.83 -4.28 -2.55
C ASP A 92 16.96 -3.71 -3.45
N PRO A 93 17.11 -4.18 -4.70
CA PRO A 93 18.04 -3.60 -5.64
C PRO A 93 17.76 -2.11 -5.81
N GLN A 94 18.79 -1.28 -5.73
CA GLN A 94 18.65 0.11 -6.13
C GLN A 94 18.58 0.13 -7.66
N ALA A 95 17.58 0.83 -8.21
CA ALA A 95 17.60 1.15 -9.63
C ALA A 95 18.93 1.87 -9.91
N ASP A 96 19.66 1.42 -10.93
CA ASP A 96 20.82 2.17 -11.40
C ASP A 96 20.32 3.59 -11.73
N ALA A 97 21.01 4.60 -11.20
CA ALA A 97 20.69 5.99 -11.54
C ALA A 97 20.79 6.13 -13.07
N ALA A 98 19.65 6.33 -13.71
CA ALA A 98 19.56 6.56 -15.15
C ALA A 98 20.19 7.89 -15.56
#